data_AF-A0A948PPV2-F1
#
_entry.id   AF-A0A948PPV2-F1
#
_cell.length_a   1.000
_cell.length_b   1.000
_cell.length_c   1.000
_cell.angle_alpha   90.00
_cell.angle_beta   90.00
_cell.angle_gamma   90.00
#
_symmetry.space_group_name_H-M   'P 1'
#
loop_
_entity.id
_entity.type
_entity.pdbx_description
1 polymer ?
#
loop_
_entity_poly.entity_id
_entity_poly.type
_entity_poly.pdbx_seq_one_letter_code
_entity_poly.pdbx_strand_id
1 'polypeptide(L)' 'EDNGDAAARALLARIRELSRKLGIPSFKDSGILESDFPVIAQKSFENNSNPSNAREMTAADYLEILKRAYASS' A
#
# COMPACT_ATOMS: atom_id res chain seq x y z
N GLU A 1 -0.66 -26.52 -5.99
CA GLU A 1 -0.61 -25.09 -5.69
C GLU A 1 -2.02 -24.65 -5.30
N ASP A 2 -2.16 -23.89 -4.22
CA ASP A 2 -3.46 -23.44 -3.74
C ASP A 2 -4.07 -22.44 -4.74
N ASN A 3 -5.28 -22.71 -5.21
CA ASN A 3 -5.96 -21.92 -6.25
C ASN A 3 -6.15 -20.44 -5.84
N GLY A 4 -6.26 -20.17 -4.54
CA GLY A 4 -6.37 -18.81 -4.01
C GLY A 4 -5.13 -17.94 -4.27
N ASP A 5 -3.95 -18.55 -4.19
CA ASP A 5 -2.66 -17.88 -4.34
C ASP A 5 -2.43 -17.41 -5.78
N ALA A 6 -2.81 -18.25 -6.75
CA ALA A 6 -2.78 -17.93 -8.17
C ALA A 6 -3.81 -16.82 -8.51
N ALA A 7 -5.02 -16.91 -7.97
CA ALA A 7 -6.05 -15.90 -8.17
C ALA A 7 -5.64 -14.53 -7.62
N ALA A 8 -5.03 -14.48 -6.43
CA ALA A 8 -4.51 -13.26 -5.83
C ALA A 8 -3.42 -12.61 -6.71
N ARG A 9 -2.47 -13.40 -7.22
CA ARG A 9 -1.43 -12.90 -8.14
C ARG A 9 -2.01 -12.36 -9.45
N ALA A 10 -3.01 -13.04 -10.01
CA ALA A 10 -3.70 -12.58 -11.22
C ALA A 10 -4.44 -11.25 -11.00
N LEU A 11 -5.13 -11.11 -9.86
CA LEU A 11 -5.79 -9.86 -9.47
C LEU A 11 -4.78 -8.70 -9.35
N LEU A 12 -3.65 -8.92 -8.66
CA LEU A 12 -2.60 -7.91 -8.54
C LEU A 12 -2.04 -7.48 -9.90
N ALA A 13 -1.86 -8.41 -10.85
CA ALA A 13 -1.42 -8.08 -12.19
C ALA A 13 -2.42 -7.18 -12.93
N ARG A 14 -3.72 -7.46 -12.80
CA ARG A 14 -4.80 -6.64 -13.39
C ARG A 14 -4.91 -5.26 -12.76
N ILE A 15 -4.79 -5.14 -11.44
CA ILE A 15 -4.76 -3.83 -10.75
C ILE A 15 -3.60 -2.99 -11.28
N ARG A 16 -2.39 -3.56 -11.35
CA ARG A 16 -1.22 -2.85 -11.88
C ARG A 16 -1.39 -2.42 -13.34
N GLU A 17 -1.98 -3.27 -14.17
CA GLU A 17 -2.29 -2.94 -15.57
C GLU A 17 -3.29 -1.79 -15.66
N LEU A 18 -4.35 -1.82 -14.87
CA LEU A 18 -5.37 -0.79 -14.82
C LEU A 18 -4.79 0.56 -14.36
N SER A 19 -4.01 0.57 -13.28
CA SER A 19 -3.36 1.79 -12.78
C SER A 19 -2.49 2.45 -13.84
N ARG A 20 -1.71 1.67 -14.61
CA ARG A 20 -0.92 2.20 -15.73
C ARG A 20 -1.79 2.77 -16.85
N LYS A 21 -2.89 2.08 -17.21
CA LYS A 21 -3.83 2.55 -18.24
C LYS A 21 -4.50 3.88 -17.88
N LEU A 22 -4.76 4.10 -16.59
CA LEU A 22 -5.33 5.34 -16.06
C LEU A 22 -4.28 6.44 -15.83
N GLY A 23 -2.99 6.16 -16.06
CA GLY A 23 -1.92 7.13 -15.81
C GLY A 23 -1.72 7.46 -14.33
N ILE A 24 -2.06 6.54 -13.41
CA ILE A 24 -1.84 6.74 -11.98
C ILE A 24 -0.32 6.70 -11.73
N PRO A 25 0.26 7.76 -11.12
CA PRO A 25 1.69 7.84 -10.85
C PRO A 25 2.13 6.80 -9.81
N SER A 26 3.43 6.52 -9.77
CA SER A 26 4.00 5.69 -8.71
C SER A 26 3.92 6.40 -7.36
N PHE A 27 4.12 5.68 -6.26
CA PHE A 27 4.09 6.30 -4.93
C PHE A 27 5.23 7.32 -4.77
N LYS A 28 6.41 7.05 -5.34
CA LYS A 28 7.54 7.98 -5.32
C LYS A 28 7.26 9.28 -6.07
N ASP A 29 6.48 9.22 -7.14
CA ASP A 29 6.10 10.40 -7.93
C ASP A 29 5.06 11.29 -7.24
N SER A 30 4.50 10.87 -6.10
CA SER A 30 3.53 11.67 -5.33
C SER A 30 4.14 12.88 -4.62
N GLY A 31 5.47 12.97 -4.56
CA GLY A 31 6.17 14.07 -3.88
C GLY A 31 6.19 13.97 -2.35
N ILE A 32 5.74 12.85 -1.78
CA ILE A 32 5.82 12.61 -0.33
C ILE A 32 7.28 12.34 0.07
N LEU A 33 7.77 13.08 1.05
CA LEU A 33 9.12 12.89 1.57
C LEU A 33 9.16 11.71 2.54
N GLU A 34 10.26 10.93 2.51
CA GLU A 34 10.46 9.82 3.45
C GLU A 34 10.42 10.27 4.93
N SER A 35 10.77 11.53 5.20
CA SER A 35 10.67 12.16 6.52
C SER A 35 9.24 12.25 7.05
N ASP A 36 8.24 12.24 6.17
CA ASP A 36 6.82 12.33 6.55
C ASP A 36 6.20 10.95 6.83
N PHE A 37 6.87 9.86 6.45
CA PHE A 37 6.34 8.51 6.60
C PHE A 37 5.95 8.16 8.04
N PRO A 38 6.74 8.51 9.08
CA PRO A 38 6.34 8.23 10.46
C PRO A 38 5.00 8.90 10.85
N VAL A 39 4.79 10.15 10.41
CA VAL A 39 3.55 10.89 10.70
C VAL A 39 2.37 10.30 9.93
N ILE A 40 2.55 9.93 8.66
CA ILE A 40 1.51 9.29 7.85
C ILE A 40 1.13 7.93 8.45
N ALA A 41 2.11 7.14 8.88
CA ALA A 41 1.89 5.83 9.48
C ALA A 41 1.09 5.92 10.78
N GLN A 42 1.45 6.87 11.66
CA GLN A 42 0.71 7.12 12.90
C GLN A 42 -0.74 7.54 12.62
N LYS A 43 -0.93 8.50 11.70
CA LYS A 43 -2.28 8.94 11.28
C LYS A 43 -3.11 7.82 10.65
N SER A 44 -2.46 6.90 9.94
CA SER A 44 -3.12 5.73 9.35
C SER A 44 -3.58 4.75 10.41
N PHE A 45 -2.78 4.53 11.45
CA PHE A 45 -3.18 3.71 12.61
C PHE A 45 -4.35 4.32 13.40
N GLU A 46 -4.36 5.63 13.58
CA GLU A 46 -5.42 6.40 14.28
C GLU A 46 -6.69 6.57 13.45
N ASN A 47 -6.67 6.22 12.16
CA ASN A 47 -7.82 6.40 11.28
C ASN A 47 -8.98 5.48 11.69
N ASN A 48 -10.22 5.99 11.66
CA ASN A 48 -11.42 5.24 12.01
C ASN A 48 -11.67 3.99 11.14
N SER A 49 -11.00 3.85 9.99
CA SER A 49 -11.05 2.66 9.14
C SER A 49 -10.02 1.58 9.53
N ASN A 50 -9.03 1.89 10.36
CA ASN A 50 -8.04 0.91 10.80
C ASN A 50 -8.67 -0.30 11.54
N PRO A 51 -9.66 -0.11 12.46
CA PRO A 51 -10.29 -1.22 13.17
C PRO A 51 -11.08 -2.18 12.27
N SER A 52 -11.51 -1.75 11.08
CA SER A 52 -12.24 -2.60 10.13
C SER A 52 -11.33 -3.26 9.09
N ASN A 53 -10.01 -3.14 9.23
CA ASN A 53 -9.07 -3.78 8.32
C ASN A 53 -9.06 -5.31 8.55
N ALA A 54 -8.94 -6.09 7.49
CA ALA A 54 -9.01 -7.56 7.56
C ALA A 54 -7.89 -8.18 8.41
N ARG A 55 -6.79 -7.44 8.57
CA ARG A 55 -5.68 -7.74 9.48
C ARG A 55 -5.55 -6.62 10.49
N GLU A 56 -5.23 -6.96 11.73
CA GLU A 56 -4.82 -5.97 12.74
C GLU A 56 -3.51 -5.31 12.31
N MET A 57 -3.53 -3.99 12.19
CA MET A 57 -2.41 -3.19 11.73
C MET A 57 -1.94 -2.23 12.80
N THR A 58 -0.62 -2.14 12.95
CA THR A 58 0.07 -1.16 13.80
C THR A 58 0.62 -0.01 12.97
N ALA A 59 1.02 1.09 13.62
CA ALA A 59 1.75 2.16 12.95
C ALA A 59 3.05 1.66 12.29
N ALA A 60 3.75 0.68 12.89
CA ALA A 60 4.96 0.10 12.30
C ALA A 60 4.66 -0.66 11.00
N ASP A 61 3.53 -1.37 10.91
CA ASP A 61 3.12 -2.05 9.68
C ASP A 61 2.84 -1.05 8.55
N TYR A 62 2.16 0.06 8.85
CA TYR A 62 1.93 1.12 7.86
C TYR A 62 3.23 1.78 7.41
N LEU A 63 4.17 2.02 8.32
CA LEU A 63 5.48 2.56 7.98
C LEU A 63 6.24 1.65 7.01
N GLU A 64 6.19 0.33 7.24
CA GLU A 64 6.82 -0.65 6.36
C GLU A 64 6.16 -0.68 4.97
N ILE A 65 4.83 -0.57 4.91
CA ILE A 65 4.10 -0.46 3.63
C ILE A 65 4.53 0.78 2.85
N LEU A 66 4.63 1.95 3.51
CA LEU A 66 5.07 3.19 2.88
C LEU A 66 6.48 3.08 2.30
N LYS A 67 7.42 2.50 3.07
CA LYS A 67 8.80 2.24 2.61
C LYS A 67 8.83 1.31 1.40
N ARG A 68 8.06 0.21 1.42
CA ARG A 68 7.98 -0.73 0.30
C ARG A 68 7.37 -0.09 -0.93
N ALA A 69 6.30 0.69 -0.79
CA ALA A 69 5.67 1.39 -1.90
C ALA A 69 6.62 2.38 -2.55
N TYR A 70 7.39 3.12 -1.75
CA TYR A 70 8.40 4.05 -2.22
C TYR A 70 9.57 3.36 -2.94
N ALA A 71 10.05 2.22 -2.42
CA ALA A 71 11.14 1.44 -3.02
C ALA A 71 10.73 0.62 -4.27
N SER A 72 9.45 0.26 -4.38
CA SER A 72 8.90 -0.53 -5.50
C SER A 72 8.41 0.33 -6.68
N SER A 73 8.63 1.64 -6.59
CA SER A 73 8.28 2.65 -7.60
C SER A 73 9.37 2.80 -8.66
#